data_AF-A0A1T4KZT2-F1
#
_entry.id   AF-A0A1T4KZT2-F1
#
_cell.length_a   1.000
_cell.length_b   1.000
_cell.length_c   1.000
_cell.angle_alpha   90.00
_cell.angle_beta   90.00
_cell.angle_gamma   90.00
#
_symmetry.space_group_name_H-M   'P 1'
#
loop_
_entity.id
_entity.type
_entity.pdbx_description
1 polymer ?
#
loop_
_entity_poly.entity_id
_entity_poly.type
_entity_poly.pdbx_seq_one_letter_code
_entity_poly.pdbx_strand_id
1 'polypeptide(L)'
;MTALFRYSSILLITVLGYSAQMAAQEYRYEVGVSTGTASYLGDANPYNPIKSIGGSLSGTFRYNHNFRFAFSGHLDYFYLRGNTKGFKDNHFPNGAQASFALHGTGVAVRSEYNFYPYSDKFPFLQTRRFTPYIAAGAMLGVSMQQASIHLHPGVNLGLGIKYKLKNRLNLIAFLEGTHFFSDRLDTSSPSSKFLSNPYNVNSSLLKGGDGMVRFMVGISYEFQKQATKCNNDK
;
A
#
# COMPACT_ATOMS: atom_id res chain seq x y z
N MET A 1 -1.25 -26.49 -16.35
CA MET A 1 -1.18 -25.25 -15.52
C MET A 1 -1.42 -25.47 -14.02
N THR A 2 -2.08 -26.54 -13.58
CA THR A 2 -2.39 -26.80 -12.15
C THR A 2 -1.20 -27.26 -11.30
N ALA A 3 -0.20 -27.93 -11.90
CA ALA A 3 0.99 -28.39 -11.18
C ALA A 3 1.94 -27.24 -10.77
N LEU A 4 2.17 -26.25 -11.65
CA LEU A 4 3.00 -25.07 -11.37
C LEU A 4 2.46 -24.24 -10.19
N PHE A 5 1.13 -24.11 -10.09
CA PHE A 5 0.48 -23.43 -8.97
C PHE A 5 0.69 -24.16 -7.64
N ARG A 6 0.64 -25.51 -7.63
CA ARG A 6 0.85 -26.32 -6.43
C ARG A 6 2.27 -26.19 -5.87
N TYR A 7 3.29 -26.24 -6.72
CA TYR A 7 4.68 -26.08 -6.27
C TYR A 7 5.00 -24.64 -5.83
N SER A 8 4.40 -23.63 -6.47
CA SER A 8 4.57 -22.22 -6.07
C SER A 8 4.01 -21.95 -4.67
N SER A 9 2.85 -22.51 -4.32
CA SER A 9 2.26 -22.36 -2.98
C SER A 9 3.10 -23.05 -1.90
N ILE A 10 3.64 -24.24 -2.20
CA ILE A 10 4.52 -24.97 -1.28
C ILE A 10 5.84 -24.22 -1.08
N LEU A 11 6.43 -23.69 -2.16
CA LEU A 11 7.64 -22.87 -2.10
C LEU A 11 7.42 -21.62 -1.23
N LEU A 12 6.30 -20.91 -1.45
CA LEU A 12 5.93 -19.74 -0.66
C LEU A 12 5.78 -20.09 0.83
N ILE A 13 5.09 -21.18 1.15
CA ILE A 13 4.91 -21.67 2.53
C ILE A 13 6.25 -22.08 3.15
N THR A 14 7.14 -22.74 2.41
CA THR A 14 8.47 -23.11 2.92
C THR A 14 9.38 -21.89 3.13
N VAL A 15 9.31 -20.88 2.26
CA VAL A 15 10.04 -19.61 2.43
C VAL A 15 9.51 -18.82 3.63
N LEU A 16 8.18 -18.80 3.84
CA LEU A 16 7.55 -18.19 5.02
C LEU A 16 7.89 -18.95 6.33
N GLY A 17 7.99 -20.29 6.26
CA GLY A 17 8.29 -21.16 7.41
C GLY A 17 9.73 -21.09 7.89
N TYR A 18 10.72 -21.06 6.99
CA TYR A 18 12.15 -20.98 7.36
C TYR A 18 12.51 -19.68 8.09
N SER A 19 11.77 -18.60 7.84
CA SER A 19 11.97 -17.30 8.48
C SER A 19 11.40 -17.17 9.90
N ALA A 20 10.59 -18.12 10.36
CA ALA A 20 10.02 -18.08 11.72
C ALA A 20 11.06 -18.38 12.82
N GLN A 21 12.27 -18.85 12.46
CA GLN A 21 13.31 -19.25 13.43
C GLN A 21 14.29 -18.13 13.83
N MET A 22 14.09 -16.87 13.41
CA MET A 22 14.99 -15.77 13.73
C MET A 22 14.38 -14.82 14.77
N ALA A 23 14.55 -15.14 16.06
CA ALA A 23 14.04 -14.35 17.20
C ALA A 23 15.00 -13.25 17.69
N ALA A 24 15.84 -12.71 16.80
CA ALA A 24 16.66 -11.53 17.10
C ALA A 24 16.08 -10.36 16.30
N GLN A 25 15.42 -9.42 16.96
CA GLN A 25 15.07 -8.13 16.39
C GLN A 25 15.46 -7.09 17.44
N GLU A 26 16.20 -6.05 17.05
CA GLU A 26 16.70 -5.08 18.04
C GLU A 26 15.59 -4.21 18.60
N TYR A 27 14.73 -3.69 17.70
CA TYR A 27 13.62 -2.81 18.04
C TYR A 27 12.32 -3.43 17.55
N ARG A 28 11.36 -3.53 18.47
CA ARG A 28 10.07 -4.17 18.19
C ARG A 28 9.11 -3.27 17.43
N TYR A 29 9.18 -1.97 17.65
CA TYR A 29 8.24 -1.02 17.07
C TYR A 29 8.96 0.08 16.29
N GLU A 30 8.25 0.62 15.32
CA GLU A 30 8.72 1.67 14.45
C GLU A 30 7.55 2.59 14.12
N VAL A 31 7.78 3.90 14.16
CA VAL A 31 6.80 4.92 13.78
C VAL A 31 7.40 5.76 12.66
N GLY A 32 6.61 6.09 11.65
CA GLY A 32 7.10 6.85 10.51
C GLY A 32 6.06 7.75 9.90
N VAL A 33 6.54 8.65 9.05
CA VAL A 33 5.71 9.51 8.23
C VAL A 33 6.24 9.46 6.80
N SER A 34 5.33 9.33 5.85
CA SER A 34 5.63 9.26 4.42
C SER A 34 4.73 10.23 3.67
N THR A 35 5.26 10.82 2.61
CA THR A 35 4.51 11.70 1.71
C THR A 35 4.85 11.36 0.27
N GLY A 36 3.97 11.70 -0.65
CA GLY A 36 4.22 11.46 -2.05
C GLY A 36 3.00 11.73 -2.91
N THR A 37 2.89 10.96 -3.98
CA THR A 37 1.88 11.13 -5.02
C THR A 37 0.87 10.01 -4.98
N ALA A 38 -0.39 10.36 -5.22
CA ALA A 38 -1.46 9.39 -5.44
C ALA A 38 -2.11 9.64 -6.79
N SER A 39 -2.32 8.57 -7.55
CA SER A 39 -2.91 8.60 -8.87
C SER A 39 -4.09 7.65 -8.91
N TYR A 40 -5.20 8.12 -9.47
CA TYR A 40 -6.38 7.29 -9.67
C TYR A 40 -6.21 6.42 -10.93
N LEU A 41 -6.57 5.15 -10.81
CA LEU A 41 -6.49 4.14 -11.86
C LEU A 41 -7.84 3.41 -11.92
N GLY A 42 -8.66 3.74 -12.91
CA GLY A 42 -10.01 3.18 -13.08
C GLY A 42 -10.67 3.73 -14.33
N ASP A 43 -11.99 3.80 -14.37
CA ASP A 43 -12.76 4.09 -15.60
C ASP A 43 -12.42 5.45 -16.21
N ALA A 44 -12.15 6.47 -15.38
CA ALA A 44 -11.71 7.78 -15.85
C ALA A 44 -10.26 7.82 -16.38
N ASN A 45 -9.42 6.84 -16.02
CA ASN A 45 -8.02 6.77 -16.41
C ASN A 45 -7.53 5.31 -16.50
N PRO A 46 -7.86 4.59 -17.59
CA PRO A 46 -7.56 3.17 -17.71
C PRO A 46 -6.08 2.86 -17.99
N TYR A 47 -5.30 3.82 -18.51
CA TYR A 47 -3.98 3.52 -19.06
C TYR A 47 -2.81 4.38 -18.56
N ASN A 48 -3.01 5.56 -17.95
CA ASN A 48 -1.89 6.46 -17.65
C ASN A 48 -1.89 7.02 -16.21
N PRO A 49 -1.20 6.37 -15.26
CA PRO A 49 -1.14 6.82 -13.86
C PRO A 49 -0.42 8.17 -13.66
N ILE A 50 0.21 8.74 -14.69
CA ILE A 50 1.00 9.99 -14.61
C ILE A 50 0.14 11.23 -14.93
N LYS A 51 -0.99 11.08 -15.65
CA LYS A 51 -1.78 12.24 -16.11
C LYS A 51 -2.59 12.94 -15.02
N SER A 52 -2.98 12.23 -13.96
CA SER A 52 -3.79 12.79 -12.87
C SER A 52 -3.14 12.51 -11.53
N ILE A 53 -2.06 13.25 -11.24
CA ILE A 53 -1.31 13.14 -9.99
C ILE A 53 -1.94 14.07 -8.96
N GLY A 54 -2.35 13.48 -7.85
CA GLY A 54 -2.63 14.18 -6.60
C GLY A 54 -1.54 13.91 -5.56
N GLY A 55 -1.83 14.24 -4.31
CA GLY A 55 -0.89 14.12 -3.19
C GLY A 55 -1.33 13.07 -2.18
N SER A 56 -0.40 12.46 -1.47
CA SER A 56 -0.72 11.58 -0.34
C SER A 56 0.25 11.79 0.83
N LEU A 57 -0.30 11.68 2.03
CA LEU A 57 0.42 11.71 3.30
C LEU A 57 0.02 10.46 4.09
N SER A 58 0.97 9.83 4.77
CA SER A 58 0.74 8.61 5.52
C SER A 58 1.52 8.60 6.82
N GLY A 59 0.83 8.33 7.93
CA GLY A 59 1.44 7.96 9.19
C GLY A 59 1.53 6.44 9.29
N THR A 60 2.72 5.91 9.59
CA THR A 60 2.97 4.47 9.68
C THR A 60 3.30 4.09 11.12
N PHE A 61 2.71 3.01 11.59
CA PHE A 61 3.14 2.28 12.78
C PHE A 61 3.48 0.85 12.36
N ARG A 62 4.64 0.33 12.76
CA ARG A 62 5.13 -0.97 12.34
C ARG A 62 5.63 -1.76 13.54
N TYR A 63 5.20 -3.02 13.61
CA TYR A 63 5.67 -4.02 14.53
C TYR A 63 6.59 -5.00 13.78
N ASN A 64 7.86 -5.01 14.14
CA ASN A 64 8.87 -5.87 13.55
C ASN A 64 8.91 -7.20 14.31
N HIS A 65 8.34 -8.25 13.74
CA HIS A 65 8.31 -9.58 14.35
C HIS A 65 9.68 -10.26 14.29
N ASN A 66 10.37 -10.14 13.16
CA ASN A 66 11.76 -10.54 12.97
C ASN A 66 12.42 -9.65 11.90
N PHE A 67 13.69 -9.90 11.55
CA PHE A 67 14.40 -9.10 10.54
C PHE A 67 13.76 -9.13 9.13
N ARG A 68 12.91 -10.12 8.85
CA ARG A 68 12.26 -10.32 7.54
C ARG A 68 10.79 -9.93 7.55
N PHE A 69 10.06 -10.19 8.62
CA PHE A 69 8.62 -9.98 8.72
C PHE A 69 8.31 -8.82 9.64
N ALA A 70 7.46 -7.93 9.13
CA ALA A 70 6.86 -6.87 9.90
C ALA A 70 5.37 -6.78 9.61
N PHE A 71 4.62 -6.28 10.57
CA PHE A 71 3.21 -5.93 10.41
C PHE A 71 3.09 -4.42 10.56
N SER A 72 2.41 -3.75 9.65
CA SER A 72 2.28 -2.30 9.67
C SER A 72 0.84 -1.83 9.57
N GLY A 73 0.50 -0.86 10.39
CA GLY A 73 -0.71 -0.05 10.29
C GLY A 73 -0.36 1.28 9.64
N HIS A 74 -1.24 1.76 8.76
CA HIS A 74 -1.09 3.04 8.06
C HIS A 74 -2.35 3.86 8.24
N LEU A 75 -2.15 5.14 8.53
CA LEU A 75 -3.18 6.17 8.51
C LEU A 75 -2.88 7.07 7.32
N ASP A 76 -3.71 6.94 6.29
CA ASP A 76 -3.52 7.56 5.00
C ASP A 76 -4.44 8.76 4.84
N TYR A 77 -3.90 9.84 4.29
CA TYR A 77 -4.64 10.92 3.67
C TYR A 77 -4.24 10.96 2.20
N PHE A 78 -5.21 11.00 1.31
CA PHE A 78 -4.98 11.06 -0.12
C PHE A 78 -5.89 12.10 -0.76
N TYR A 79 -5.28 12.87 -1.64
CA TYR A 79 -5.93 13.79 -2.54
C TYR A 79 -5.82 13.20 -3.93
N LEU A 80 -6.94 12.85 -4.54
CA LEU A 80 -7.00 12.33 -5.89
C LEU A 80 -7.58 13.40 -6.81
N ARG A 81 -6.98 13.53 -7.99
CA ARG A 81 -7.52 14.29 -9.10
C ARG A 81 -7.76 13.33 -10.25
N GLY A 82 -8.84 13.54 -10.98
CA GLY A 82 -9.13 12.82 -12.22
C GLY A 82 -9.64 13.80 -13.26
N ASN A 83 -9.17 13.68 -14.50
CA ASN A 83 -9.69 14.44 -15.63
C ASN A 83 -9.81 13.52 -16.85
N THR A 84 -10.98 13.48 -17.45
CA THR A 84 -11.26 12.70 -18.67
C THR A 84 -10.92 13.45 -19.96
N LYS A 85 -10.54 14.75 -19.89
CA LYS A 85 -10.07 15.52 -21.05
C LYS A 85 -8.71 15.01 -21.54
N GLY A 86 -8.66 14.44 -22.75
CA GLY A 86 -7.41 14.11 -23.45
C GLY A 86 -7.03 12.62 -23.49
N PHE A 87 -7.97 11.71 -23.21
CA PHE A 87 -7.86 10.31 -23.60
C PHE A 87 -8.55 10.11 -24.95
N LYS A 88 -7.76 9.89 -26.02
CA LYS A 88 -8.28 9.67 -27.38
C LYS A 88 -9.14 8.40 -27.50
N ASP A 89 -8.97 7.45 -26.58
CA ASP A 89 -9.57 6.11 -26.67
C ASP A 89 -10.69 5.85 -25.63
N ASN A 90 -11.02 6.83 -24.78
CA ASN A 90 -12.05 6.67 -23.75
C ASN A 90 -13.28 7.53 -24.09
N HIS A 91 -14.20 6.95 -24.87
CA HIS A 91 -15.42 7.62 -25.32
C HIS A 91 -16.59 7.26 -24.42
N PHE A 92 -16.89 8.12 -23.45
CA PHE A 92 -18.12 8.00 -22.68
C PHE A 92 -19.35 8.32 -23.55
N PRO A 93 -20.52 7.69 -23.30
CA PRO A 93 -21.75 8.03 -24.00
C PRO A 93 -22.02 9.54 -23.95
N ASN A 94 -22.41 10.13 -25.08
CA ASN A 94 -22.64 11.58 -25.25
C ASN A 94 -21.41 12.50 -25.12
N GLY A 95 -20.18 11.97 -25.14
CA GLY A 95 -18.97 12.81 -25.08
C GLY A 95 -18.77 13.51 -23.74
N ALA A 96 -19.36 12.97 -22.66
CA ALA A 96 -19.30 13.53 -21.32
C ALA A 96 -17.84 13.61 -20.81
N GLN A 97 -17.47 14.79 -20.32
CA GLN A 97 -16.16 15.07 -19.74
C GLN A 97 -16.36 15.41 -18.26
N ALA A 98 -15.79 14.60 -17.38
CA ALA A 98 -15.78 14.82 -15.94
C ALA A 98 -14.36 15.13 -15.44
N SER A 99 -14.25 16.18 -14.64
CA SER A 99 -13.11 16.40 -13.76
C SER A 99 -13.56 16.27 -12.33
N PHE A 100 -12.85 15.51 -11.52
CA PHE A 100 -13.14 15.40 -10.10
C PHE A 100 -11.88 15.64 -9.26
N ALA A 101 -12.11 16.16 -8.07
CA ALA A 101 -11.13 16.26 -7.00
C ALA A 101 -11.76 15.60 -5.78
N LEU A 102 -11.07 14.60 -5.22
CA LEU A 102 -11.54 13.85 -4.06
C LEU A 102 -10.49 13.92 -2.97
N HIS A 103 -10.95 14.26 -1.77
CA HIS A 103 -10.17 14.09 -0.55
C HIS A 103 -10.70 12.86 0.18
N GLY A 104 -9.78 11.96 0.53
CA GLY A 104 -10.10 10.77 1.29
C GLY A 104 -9.08 10.52 2.39
N THR A 105 -9.53 9.85 3.43
CA THR A 105 -8.67 9.26 4.45
C THR A 105 -8.79 7.75 4.36
N GLY A 106 -7.83 7.03 4.91
CA GLY A 106 -7.91 5.58 4.96
C GLY A 106 -7.08 5.00 6.08
N VAL A 107 -7.45 3.78 6.47
CA VAL A 107 -6.66 2.97 7.38
C VAL A 107 -6.28 1.70 6.65
N ALA A 108 -5.01 1.33 6.68
CA ALA A 108 -4.54 0.08 6.08
C ALA A 108 -3.76 -0.75 7.09
N VAL A 109 -3.92 -2.07 7.01
CA VAL A 109 -3.14 -3.03 7.77
C VAL A 109 -2.43 -3.94 6.77
N ARG A 110 -1.11 -4.06 6.90
CA ARG A 110 -0.26 -4.78 5.96
C ARG A 110 0.66 -5.75 6.67
N SER A 111 0.91 -6.88 6.02
CA SER A 111 2.08 -7.73 6.29
C SER A 111 3.18 -7.32 5.31
N GLU A 112 4.41 -7.28 5.80
CA GLU A 112 5.59 -6.89 5.04
C GLU A 112 6.65 -7.97 5.13
N TYR A 113 7.26 -8.27 3.99
CA TYR A 113 8.37 -9.19 3.87
C TYR A 113 9.58 -8.50 3.26
N ASN A 114 10.67 -8.42 4.02
CA ASN A 114 11.96 -7.93 3.61
C ASN A 114 12.78 -9.10 2.99
N PHE A 115 13.25 -8.91 1.76
CA PHE A 115 14.05 -9.92 1.06
C PHE A 115 15.40 -10.18 1.72
N TYR A 116 16.00 -9.16 2.34
CA TYR A 116 17.20 -9.30 3.17
C TYR A 116 16.84 -9.10 4.65
N PRO A 117 17.55 -9.79 5.58
CA PRO A 117 17.38 -9.52 7.02
C PRO A 117 17.73 -8.06 7.31
N TYR A 118 16.74 -7.25 7.68
CA TYR A 118 16.87 -5.81 7.80
C TYR A 118 17.44 -5.39 9.15
N SER A 119 18.73 -5.06 9.20
CA SER A 119 19.38 -4.49 10.37
C SER A 119 20.72 -3.85 10.00
N ASP A 120 21.16 -2.88 10.80
CA ASP A 120 22.51 -2.31 10.77
C ASP A 120 23.47 -3.05 11.71
N LYS A 121 22.96 -4.03 12.48
CA LYS A 121 23.70 -4.83 13.48
C LYS A 121 23.57 -6.32 13.19
N PHE A 122 24.27 -7.13 13.97
CA PHE A 122 24.29 -8.60 13.85
C PHE A 122 24.80 -9.09 12.48
N PRO A 123 26.02 -8.69 12.07
CA PRO A 123 26.60 -9.10 10.78
C PRO A 123 26.69 -10.63 10.63
N PHE A 124 26.80 -11.37 11.76
CA PHE A 124 26.79 -12.83 11.78
C PHE A 124 25.46 -13.44 11.28
N LEU A 125 24.36 -12.68 11.27
CA LEU A 125 23.06 -13.07 10.71
C LEU A 125 22.88 -12.58 9.27
N GLN A 126 23.95 -12.12 8.62
CA GLN A 126 23.94 -11.61 7.24
C GLN A 126 22.95 -10.46 7.04
N THR A 127 22.77 -9.63 8.06
CA THR A 127 21.88 -8.47 8.01
C THR A 127 22.40 -7.39 7.08
N ARG A 128 21.48 -6.64 6.48
CA ARG A 128 21.79 -5.55 5.56
C ARG A 128 21.02 -4.30 5.95
N ARG A 129 21.68 -3.15 5.79
CA ARG A 129 21.07 -1.82 5.96
C ARG A 129 20.07 -1.49 4.86
N PHE A 130 20.21 -2.12 3.70
CA PHE A 130 19.30 -1.99 2.57
C PHE A 130 18.50 -3.28 2.39
N THR A 131 17.18 -3.16 2.23
CA THR A 131 16.35 -4.27 1.80
C THR A 131 15.24 -3.80 0.86
N PRO A 132 15.04 -4.46 -0.29
CA PRO A 132 13.75 -4.42 -0.95
C PRO A 132 12.75 -5.18 -0.07
N TYR A 133 11.49 -4.79 -0.14
CA TYR A 133 10.40 -5.46 0.55
C TYR A 133 9.14 -5.47 -0.30
N ILE A 134 8.31 -6.47 -0.06
CA ILE A 134 6.95 -6.56 -0.56
C ILE A 134 5.98 -6.45 0.61
N ALA A 135 4.84 -5.84 0.37
CA ALA A 135 3.78 -5.69 1.35
C ALA A 135 2.44 -6.06 0.73
N ALA A 136 1.58 -6.69 1.52
CA ALA A 136 0.22 -7.00 1.12
C ALA A 136 -0.72 -6.79 2.31
N GLY A 137 -1.93 -6.32 2.05
CA GLY A 137 -2.85 -6.01 3.13
C GLY A 137 -4.26 -5.66 2.67
N ALA A 138 -5.01 -5.19 3.65
CA ALA A 138 -6.34 -4.63 3.47
C ALA A 138 -6.31 -3.15 3.80
N MET A 139 -7.12 -2.39 3.07
CA MET A 139 -7.31 -0.97 3.25
C MET A 139 -8.81 -0.67 3.36
N LEU A 140 -9.16 0.23 4.25
CA LEU A 140 -10.47 0.84 4.33
C LEU A 140 -10.32 2.34 4.06
N GLY A 141 -10.75 2.78 2.89
CA GLY A 141 -10.85 4.19 2.52
C GLY A 141 -12.18 4.79 3.00
N VAL A 142 -12.16 6.07 3.33
CA VAL A 142 -13.32 6.88 3.68
C VAL A 142 -13.23 8.18 2.89
N SER A 143 -14.28 8.52 2.16
CA SER A 143 -14.38 9.78 1.45
C SER A 143 -15.67 10.51 1.84
N MET A 144 -15.59 11.82 2.01
CA MET A 144 -16.76 12.66 2.21
C MET A 144 -17.20 13.24 0.87
N GLN A 145 -18.42 12.95 0.45
CA GLN A 145 -19.03 13.49 -0.77
C GLN A 145 -20.39 14.08 -0.41
N GLN A 146 -20.58 15.38 -0.68
CA GLN A 146 -21.87 16.08 -0.55
C GLN A 146 -22.63 15.76 0.76
N ALA A 147 -21.94 15.87 1.90
CA ALA A 147 -22.43 15.58 3.25
C ALA A 147 -22.78 14.10 3.57
N SER A 148 -22.38 13.15 2.71
CA SER A 148 -22.46 11.70 2.97
C SER A 148 -21.06 11.09 3.11
N ILE A 149 -20.91 10.17 4.07
CA ILE A 149 -19.68 9.40 4.29
C ILE A 149 -19.78 8.11 3.46
N HIS A 150 -18.81 7.90 2.56
CA HIS A 150 -18.69 6.68 1.78
C HIS A 150 -17.49 5.86 2.24
N LEU A 151 -17.72 4.56 2.43
CA LEU A 151 -16.69 3.59 2.82
C LEU A 151 -16.24 2.79 1.60
N HIS A 152 -14.93 2.59 1.49
CA HIS A 152 -14.28 1.93 0.37
C HIS A 152 -13.35 0.82 0.90
N PRO A 153 -13.87 -0.38 1.16
CA PRO A 153 -13.02 -1.52 1.49
C PRO A 153 -12.23 -1.96 0.27
N GLY A 154 -10.97 -2.33 0.46
CA GLY A 154 -10.07 -2.73 -0.61
C GLY A 154 -8.89 -3.55 -0.10
N VAL A 155 -8.10 -4.03 -1.05
CA VAL A 155 -6.84 -4.71 -0.81
C VAL A 155 -5.71 -3.92 -1.42
N ASN A 156 -4.56 -3.89 -0.76
CA ASN A 156 -3.39 -3.18 -1.23
C ASN A 156 -2.19 -4.10 -1.34
N LEU A 157 -1.41 -3.89 -2.40
CA LEU A 157 -0.14 -4.55 -2.67
C LEU A 157 0.91 -3.46 -2.85
N GLY A 158 2.04 -3.60 -2.17
CA GLY A 158 3.12 -2.63 -2.17
C GLY A 158 4.47 -3.27 -2.45
N LEU A 159 5.31 -2.58 -3.19
CA LEU A 159 6.72 -2.88 -3.39
C LEU A 159 7.51 -1.68 -2.94
N GLY A 160 8.55 -1.90 -2.15
CA GLY A 160 9.35 -0.78 -1.65
C GLY A 160 10.77 -1.16 -1.30
N ILE A 161 11.49 -0.16 -0.85
CA ILE A 161 12.85 -0.26 -0.35
C ILE A 161 12.92 0.41 1.03
N LYS A 162 13.70 -0.19 1.91
CA LYS A 162 14.05 0.37 3.22
C LYS A 162 15.56 0.50 3.31
N TYR A 163 16.00 1.62 3.88
CA TYR A 163 17.42 1.91 4.06
C TYR A 163 17.68 2.52 5.44
N LYS A 164 18.58 1.92 6.23
CA LYS A 164 19.01 2.44 7.54
C LYS A 164 20.08 3.51 7.38
N LEU A 165 19.76 4.76 7.74
CA LEU A 165 20.71 5.88 7.68
C LEU A 165 21.61 5.90 8.90
N LYS A 166 20.99 5.76 10.06
CA LYS A 166 21.63 5.76 11.37
C LYS A 166 20.90 4.75 12.26
N ASN A 167 21.51 4.41 13.39
CA ASN A 167 20.85 3.61 14.40
C ASN A 167 19.48 4.23 14.73
N ARG A 168 18.40 3.44 14.58
CA ARG A 168 16.98 3.81 14.70
C ARG A 168 16.36 4.66 13.61
N LEU A 169 17.11 5.32 12.72
CA LEU A 169 16.56 6.17 11.68
C LEU A 169 16.62 5.48 10.32
N ASN A 170 15.45 5.30 9.72
CA ASN A 170 15.27 4.61 8.46
C ASN A 170 14.65 5.54 7.40
N LEU A 171 15.07 5.38 6.15
CA LEU A 171 14.37 5.88 4.97
C LEU A 171 13.56 4.76 4.34
N ILE A 172 12.37 5.09 3.86
CA ILE A 172 11.48 4.17 3.18
C ILE A 172 11.00 4.84 1.89
N ALA A 173 10.99 4.08 0.80
CA ALA A 173 10.28 4.45 -0.41
C ALA A 173 9.43 3.27 -0.88
N PHE A 174 8.18 3.51 -1.25
CA PHE A 174 7.28 2.44 -1.68
C PHE A 174 6.32 2.88 -2.77
N LEU A 175 6.06 1.95 -3.69
CA LEU A 175 4.99 2.00 -4.68
C LEU A 175 3.89 1.05 -4.20
N GLU A 176 2.65 1.53 -4.17
CA GLU A 176 1.50 0.78 -3.68
C GLU A 176 0.36 0.85 -4.67
N GLY A 177 -0.19 -0.30 -5.06
CA GLY A 177 -1.45 -0.41 -5.78
C GLY A 177 -2.54 -0.88 -4.82
N THR A 178 -3.61 -0.11 -4.72
CA THR A 178 -4.83 -0.47 -3.99
C THR A 178 -5.93 -0.74 -4.99
N HIS A 179 -6.60 -1.86 -4.84
CA HIS A 179 -7.84 -2.17 -5.54
C HIS A 179 -8.99 -2.09 -4.53
N PHE A 180 -9.95 -1.20 -4.77
CA PHE A 180 -11.13 -1.06 -3.95
C PHE A 180 -12.26 -1.92 -4.52
N PHE A 181 -13.01 -2.58 -3.65
CA PHE A 181 -14.18 -3.37 -4.03
C PHE A 181 -15.43 -2.51 -4.23
N SER A 182 -15.28 -1.18 -4.15
CA SER A 182 -16.35 -0.19 -4.25
C SER A 182 -16.18 0.62 -5.54
N ASP A 183 -17.23 0.67 -6.35
CA ASP A 183 -17.33 1.33 -7.66
C ASP A 183 -17.79 2.81 -7.53
N ARG A 184 -17.42 3.44 -6.42
CA ARG A 184 -17.99 4.75 -5.98
C ARG A 184 -16.94 5.79 -5.64
N LEU A 185 -15.65 5.54 -5.94
CA LEU A 185 -14.62 6.54 -5.69
C LEU A 185 -14.79 7.74 -6.64
N ASP A 186 -15.37 7.54 -7.82
CA ASP A 186 -15.54 8.56 -8.85
C ASP A 186 -16.83 9.40 -8.76
N THR A 187 -17.72 9.14 -7.80
CA THR A 187 -19.03 9.82 -7.68
C THR A 187 -19.00 11.13 -6.87
N SER A 188 -17.86 11.85 -6.89
CA SER A 188 -17.65 13.02 -6.03
C SER A 188 -18.35 14.31 -6.48
N SER A 189 -18.93 14.37 -7.68
CA SER A 189 -19.61 15.56 -8.22
C SER A 189 -20.92 15.20 -8.94
N PRO A 190 -21.93 16.09 -9.01
CA PRO A 190 -23.18 15.82 -9.74
C PRO A 190 -22.96 15.46 -11.21
N SER A 191 -21.86 15.93 -11.80
CA SER A 191 -21.41 15.67 -13.17
C SER A 191 -20.60 14.36 -13.34
N SER A 192 -20.19 13.71 -12.25
CA SER A 192 -19.40 12.46 -12.26
C SER A 192 -20.21 11.24 -11.79
N LYS A 193 -21.48 11.44 -11.44
CA LYS A 193 -22.42 10.38 -11.03
C LYS A 193 -22.66 9.31 -12.11
N PHE A 194 -22.38 9.62 -13.37
CA PHE A 194 -22.46 8.66 -14.47
C PHE A 194 -21.28 7.67 -14.49
N LEU A 195 -20.15 8.00 -13.85
CA LEU A 195 -18.95 7.16 -13.81
C LEU A 195 -19.08 5.94 -12.91
N SER A 196 -20.10 5.86 -12.05
CA SER A 196 -20.34 4.67 -11.23
C SER A 196 -20.90 3.49 -12.06
N ASN A 197 -21.39 3.75 -13.28
CA ASN A 197 -21.78 2.72 -14.24
C ASN A 197 -21.97 3.33 -15.65
N PRO A 198 -20.88 3.75 -16.33
CA PRO A 198 -20.98 4.49 -17.58
C PRO A 198 -21.54 3.66 -18.74
N TYR A 199 -21.45 2.33 -18.66
CA TYR A 199 -21.88 1.40 -19.71
C TYR A 199 -23.05 0.49 -19.31
N ASN A 200 -23.65 0.72 -18.15
CA ASN A 200 -24.79 -0.03 -17.62
C ASN A 200 -24.54 -1.56 -17.58
N VAL A 201 -23.32 -1.97 -17.23
CA VAL A 201 -22.89 -3.37 -17.13
C VAL A 201 -22.93 -3.80 -15.66
N ASN A 202 -23.38 -5.03 -15.38
CA ASN A 202 -23.39 -5.57 -14.02
C ASN A 202 -21.94 -5.66 -13.47
N SER A 203 -21.65 -4.91 -12.41
CA SER A 203 -20.37 -5.01 -11.70
C SER A 203 -20.33 -6.24 -10.79
N SER A 204 -19.14 -6.81 -10.62
CA SER A 204 -18.85 -7.98 -9.79
C SER A 204 -17.70 -7.64 -8.84
N LEU A 205 -17.55 -8.36 -7.73
CA LEU A 205 -16.48 -8.16 -6.73
C LEU A 205 -15.05 -8.19 -7.32
N LEU A 206 -14.86 -8.74 -8.52
CA LEU A 206 -13.58 -8.80 -9.26
C LEU A 206 -13.58 -7.97 -10.56
N LYS A 207 -14.72 -7.39 -10.96
CA LYS A 207 -14.91 -6.66 -12.23
C LYS A 207 -15.71 -5.38 -11.95
N GLY A 208 -15.03 -4.23 -12.02
CA GLY A 208 -15.63 -2.91 -11.75
C GLY A 208 -15.19 -2.29 -10.41
N GLY A 209 -13.99 -2.63 -9.93
CA GLY A 209 -13.41 -1.97 -8.76
C GLY A 209 -12.46 -0.86 -9.18
N ASP A 210 -12.61 0.31 -8.58
CA ASP A 210 -11.70 1.45 -8.71
C ASP A 210 -10.33 1.14 -8.10
N GLY A 211 -9.26 1.58 -8.75
CA GLY A 211 -7.89 1.40 -8.31
C GLY A 211 -7.20 2.72 -7.95
N MET A 212 -6.20 2.64 -7.09
CA MET A 212 -5.32 3.75 -6.76
C MET A 212 -3.87 3.27 -6.78
N VAL A 213 -2.99 4.03 -7.42
CA VAL A 213 -1.54 3.80 -7.36
C VAL A 213 -0.91 4.94 -6.59
N ARG A 214 -0.07 4.63 -5.61
CA ARG A 214 0.65 5.60 -4.79
C ARG A 214 2.14 5.38 -4.87
N PHE A 215 2.89 6.46 -4.94
CA PHE A 215 4.33 6.46 -4.74
C PHE A 215 4.65 7.35 -3.54
N MET A 216 5.36 6.80 -2.57
CA MET A 216 5.53 7.39 -1.25
C MET A 216 6.99 7.31 -0.84
N VAL A 217 7.48 8.38 -0.21
CA VAL A 217 8.83 8.45 0.36
C VAL A 217 8.70 8.96 1.79
N GLY A 218 9.47 8.42 2.71
CA GLY A 218 9.29 8.72 4.11
C GLY A 218 10.49 8.39 4.98
N ILE A 219 10.36 8.81 6.23
CA ILE A 219 11.29 8.51 7.32
C ILE A 219 10.55 7.71 8.38
N SER A 220 11.27 6.84 9.06
CA SER A 220 10.75 6.16 10.24
C SER A 220 11.80 6.02 11.33
N TYR A 221 11.31 5.93 12.56
CA TYR A 221 12.09 5.86 13.78
C TYR A 221 11.73 4.61 14.56
N GLU A 222 12.75 3.83 14.91
CA GLU A 222 12.60 2.59 15.68
C GLU A 222 12.72 2.85 17.19
N PHE A 223 11.83 2.23 17.97
CA PHE A 223 11.81 2.35 19.42
C PHE A 223 11.46 1.00 20.08
N GLN A 224 11.61 0.97 21.41
CA GLN A 224 11.50 -0.22 22.24
C GLN A 224 12.52 -1.31 21.91
N LYS A 225 13.69 -1.19 22.55
CA LYS A 225 14.75 -2.20 22.48
C LYS A 225 14.24 -3.51 23.07
N GLN A 226 14.38 -4.61 22.33
CA GLN A 226 14.10 -5.93 22.86
C GLN A 226 15.12 -6.28 23.93
N ALA A 227 14.64 -6.73 25.10
CA ALA A 227 15.51 -7.23 26.14
C ALA A 227 16.27 -8.45 25.60
N THR A 228 17.58 -8.32 25.47
CA THR A 228 18.46 -9.46 25.22
C THR A 228 18.39 -10.37 26.44
N LYS A 229 17.82 -11.57 26.28
CA LYS A 229 18.11 -12.65 27.22
C LYS A 229 19.59 -12.99 27.03
N CYS A 230 20.45 -12.36 27.82
CA CYS A 230 21.80 -12.85 27.98
C CYS A 230 21.66 -14.22 28.63
N ASN A 231 22.08 -15.27 27.93
CA ASN A 231 22.19 -16.59 28.53
C ASN A 231 23.37 -16.51 29.52
N ASN A 232 23.09 -16.04 30.74
CA ASN A 232 23.96 -16.32 31.86
C ASN A 232 23.64 -17.75 32.27
N ASP A 233 24.23 -18.71 31.55
CA ASP A 233 24.33 -20.07 32.02
C ASP A 233 25.15 -20.05 33.33
N LYS A 234 24.51 -20.46 34.42
CA LYS A 234 25.15 -21.01 35.61
C LYS A 234 24.58 -22.39 35.84
#